data_AF-A0A023EMX7-F1
#
_entry.id   AF-A0A023EMX7-F1
#
_cell.length_a   1.000
_cell.length_b   1.000
_cell.length_c   1.000
_cell.angle_alpha   90.00
_cell.angle_beta   90.00
_cell.angle_gamma   90.00
#
_symmetry.space_group_name_H-M   'P 1'
#
loop_
_entity.id
_entity.type
_entity.pdbx_description
1 polymer ?
#
loop_
_entity_poly.entity_id
_entity_poly.type
_entity_poly.pdbx_seq_one_letter_code
_entity_poly.pdbx_strand_id
1 'polypeptide(L)'
;PLVLLELENVKQQEISDLSSKLADTMNRFETQMAESAKTVGSMRSVEKRQHELECEKKEMELRETEMQITMRKLQKEVDLLRSQLLSKDNEVRKLSQELANATPSAPLISTTDGDEDSEAQISFLNSIIADMQRKNDKLTLRIQALEQTSIEGPNTSFEFTKRKPAPRVFCDICDEFDLHETEDCPKQCSDSPPESLKHPSAEPRERKIPPPRKYCEGCEVFGHELGECPDDETY
;
A
#
# COMPACT_ATOMS: atom_id res chain seq x y z
N PRO A 1 -55.52 30.02 69.83
CA PRO A 1 -55.42 28.58 69.43
C PRO A 1 -55.86 28.34 67.98
N LEU A 2 -57.09 28.73 67.59
CA LEU A 2 -57.62 28.51 66.23
C LEU A 2 -56.86 29.28 65.12
N VAL A 3 -56.61 30.58 65.32
CA VAL A 3 -55.90 31.42 64.33
C VAL A 3 -54.47 30.94 64.05
N LEU A 4 -53.78 30.40 65.07
CA LEU A 4 -52.44 29.83 64.93
C LEU A 4 -52.45 28.54 64.10
N LEU A 5 -53.47 27.70 64.27
CA LEU A 5 -53.66 26.46 63.51
C LEU A 5 -54.02 26.74 62.04
N GLU A 6 -54.80 27.78 61.76
CA GLU A 6 -55.08 28.24 60.39
C GLU A 6 -53.82 28.76 59.69
N LEU A 7 -53.02 29.59 60.37
CA LEU A 7 -51.73 30.07 59.85
C LEU A 7 -50.74 28.92 59.58
N GLU A 8 -50.71 27.91 60.44
CA GLU A 8 -49.87 26.72 60.25
C GLU A 8 -50.32 25.88 59.04
N ASN A 9 -51.62 25.67 58.86
CA ASN A 9 -52.17 25.00 57.67
C ASN A 9 -51.88 25.75 56.36
N VAL A 10 -52.02 27.08 56.35
CA VAL A 10 -51.70 27.90 55.17
C VAL A 10 -50.22 27.78 54.81
N LYS A 11 -49.32 27.87 55.80
CA LYS A 11 -47.87 27.68 55.57
C LYS A 11 -47.54 26.27 55.10
N GLN A 12 -48.20 25.25 55.65
CA GLN A 12 -48.00 23.87 55.22
C GLN A 12 -48.46 23.66 53.77
N GLN A 13 -49.56 24.30 53.36
CA GLN A 13 -50.02 24.30 51.97
C GLN A 13 -49.03 25.03 51.06
N GLU A 14 -48.53 26.20 51.44
CA GLU A 14 -47.53 26.95 50.66
C GLU A 14 -46.23 26.15 50.48
N ILE A 15 -45.75 25.49 51.53
CA ILE A 15 -44.57 24.61 51.47
C ILE A 15 -44.82 23.44 50.51
N SER A 16 -46.00 22.83 50.58
CA SER A 16 -46.41 21.75 49.67
C SER A 16 -46.42 22.23 48.21
N ASP A 17 -47.04 23.37 47.93
CA ASP A 17 -47.13 23.94 46.59
C ASP A 17 -45.76 24.32 46.03
N LEU A 18 -44.88 24.90 46.86
CA LEU A 18 -43.51 25.22 46.48
C LEU A 18 -42.68 23.96 46.23
N SER A 19 -42.85 22.92 47.05
CA SER A 19 -42.17 21.64 46.86
C SER A 19 -42.59 20.95 45.55
N SER A 20 -43.88 21.00 45.22
CA SER A 20 -44.40 20.47 43.95
C SER A 20 -43.86 21.24 42.76
N LYS A 21 -43.85 22.59 42.82
CA LYS A 21 -43.29 23.42 41.77
C LYS A 21 -41.79 23.16 41.56
N LEU A 22 -41.03 23.00 42.65
CA LEU A 22 -39.61 22.68 42.59
C LEU A 22 -39.40 21.32 41.90
N ALA A 23 -40.15 20.29 42.29
CA ALA A 23 -40.09 18.96 41.68
C ALA A 23 -40.41 19.01 40.17
N ASP A 24 -41.45 19.76 39.77
CA ASP A 24 -41.81 19.93 38.36
C ASP A 24 -40.73 20.67 37.57
N THR A 25 -40.08 21.67 38.17
CA THR A 25 -38.96 22.38 37.53
C THR A 25 -37.73 21.48 37.39
N MET A 26 -37.40 20.69 38.41
CA MET A 26 -36.28 19.74 38.36
C MET A 26 -36.51 18.69 37.29
N ASN A 27 -37.71 18.09 37.24
CA ASN A 27 -38.05 17.09 36.23
C ASN A 27 -37.96 17.67 34.81
N ARG A 28 -38.46 18.91 34.59
CA ARG A 28 -38.30 19.62 33.31
C ARG A 28 -36.83 19.85 32.94
N PHE A 29 -35.98 20.21 33.90
CA PHE A 29 -34.54 20.36 33.67
C PHE A 29 -33.88 19.02 33.33
N GLU A 30 -34.23 17.94 34.04
CA GLU A 30 -33.71 16.60 33.76
C GLU A 30 -34.07 16.12 32.34
N THR A 31 -35.33 16.33 31.92
CA THR A 31 -35.75 16.01 30.55
C THR A 31 -34.99 16.84 29.52
N GLN A 32 -34.87 18.15 29.74
CA GLN A 32 -34.14 19.04 28.83
C GLN A 32 -32.65 18.67 28.73
N MET A 33 -32.02 18.28 29.85
CA MET A 33 -30.63 17.81 29.86
C MET A 33 -30.45 16.49 29.12
N ALA A 34 -31.39 15.55 29.27
CA ALA A 34 -31.38 14.28 28.54
C ALA A 34 -31.53 14.48 27.02
N GLU A 35 -32.43 15.36 26.60
CA GLU A 35 -32.63 15.73 25.19
C GLU A 35 -31.40 16.45 24.61
N SER A 36 -30.80 17.37 25.37
CA SER A 36 -29.57 18.05 24.99
C SER A 36 -28.41 17.07 24.81
N ALA A 37 -28.22 16.14 25.76
CA ALA A 37 -27.19 15.11 25.69
C ALA A 37 -27.37 14.22 24.45
N LYS A 38 -28.61 13.83 24.13
CA LYS A 38 -28.93 13.06 22.92
C LYS A 38 -28.61 13.85 21.65
N THR A 39 -28.94 15.14 21.62
CA THR A 39 -28.68 16.02 20.49
C THR A 39 -27.18 16.20 20.25
N VAL A 40 -26.40 16.42 21.31
CA VAL A 40 -24.93 16.53 21.23
C VAL A 40 -24.30 15.21 20.75
N GLY A 41 -24.79 14.06 21.22
CA GLY A 41 -24.33 12.76 20.75
C GLY A 41 -24.60 12.54 19.25
N SER A 42 -25.78 12.95 18.78
CA SER A 42 -26.11 12.91 17.36
C SER A 42 -25.23 13.85 16.54
N MET A 43 -24.99 15.08 17.03
CA MET A 43 -24.13 16.07 16.38
C MET A 43 -22.70 15.56 16.21
N ARG A 44 -22.10 14.99 17.27
CA ARG A 44 -20.76 14.37 17.18
C ARG A 44 -20.70 13.23 16.18
N SER A 45 -21.76 12.43 16.08
CA SER A 45 -21.82 11.33 15.11
C SER A 45 -21.85 11.85 13.67
N VAL A 46 -22.60 12.94 13.44
CA VAL A 46 -22.64 13.62 12.13
C VAL A 46 -21.29 14.27 11.80
N GLU A 47 -20.66 14.95 12.76
CA GLU A 47 -19.33 15.56 12.57
C GLU A 47 -18.27 14.50 12.21
N LYS A 48 -18.27 13.36 12.91
CA LYS A 48 -17.39 12.24 12.60
C LYS A 48 -17.61 11.72 11.18
N ARG A 49 -18.87 11.49 10.80
CA ARG A 49 -19.25 11.05 9.44
C ARG A 49 -18.83 12.08 8.38
N GLN A 50 -18.97 13.37 8.68
CA GLN A 50 -18.59 14.44 7.78
C GLN A 50 -17.08 14.49 7.57
N HIS A 51 -16.29 14.30 8.63
CA HIS A 51 -14.84 14.20 8.54
C HIS A 51 -14.39 12.98 7.72
N GLU A 52 -14.98 11.80 7.98
CA GLU A 52 -14.71 10.58 7.20
C GLU A 52 -14.97 10.81 5.69
N LEU A 53 -16.09 11.43 5.34
CA LEU A 53 -16.42 11.76 3.95
C LEU A 53 -15.46 12.78 3.33
N GLU A 54 -14.95 13.73 4.11
CA GLU A 54 -13.96 14.70 3.61
C GLU A 54 -12.62 14.04 3.32
N CYS A 55 -12.19 13.10 4.17
CA CYS A 55 -10.99 12.29 3.94
C CYS A 55 -11.14 11.42 2.67
N GLU A 56 -12.26 10.70 2.54
CA GLU A 56 -12.53 9.87 1.36
C GLU A 56 -12.57 10.71 0.07
N LYS A 57 -13.16 11.91 0.13
CA LYS A 57 -13.17 12.84 -0.99
C LYS A 57 -11.76 13.24 -1.43
N LYS A 58 -10.87 13.57 -0.49
CA LYS A 58 -9.47 13.93 -0.79
C LYS A 58 -8.70 12.75 -1.40
N GLU A 59 -8.95 11.53 -0.92
CA GLU A 59 -8.35 10.31 -1.49
C GLU A 59 -8.82 10.07 -2.94
N MET A 60 -10.11 10.27 -3.20
CA MET A 60 -10.68 10.15 -4.55
C MET A 60 -10.13 11.21 -5.51
N GLU A 61 -9.99 12.46 -5.06
CA GLU A 61 -9.35 13.53 -5.84
C GLU A 61 -7.90 13.18 -6.19
N LEU A 62 -7.14 12.64 -5.23
CA LEU A 62 -5.77 12.18 -5.48
C LEU A 62 -5.73 11.07 -6.55
N ARG A 63 -6.54 10.02 -6.41
CA ARG A 63 -6.64 8.96 -7.42
C ARG A 63 -7.03 9.48 -8.80
N GLU A 64 -7.95 10.45 -8.86
CA GLU A 64 -8.34 11.05 -10.13
C GLU A 64 -7.16 11.78 -10.79
N THR A 65 -6.38 12.55 -10.02
CA THR A 65 -5.20 13.24 -10.55
C THR A 65 -4.13 12.27 -11.05
N GLU A 66 -3.88 11.17 -10.33
CA GLU A 66 -2.95 10.12 -10.74
C GLU A 66 -3.42 9.43 -12.02
N MET A 67 -4.72 9.10 -12.11
CA MET A 67 -5.32 8.53 -13.30
C MET A 67 -5.21 9.49 -14.50
N GLN A 68 -5.45 10.78 -14.31
CA GLN A 68 -5.28 11.78 -15.38
C GLN A 68 -3.82 11.91 -15.84
N ILE A 69 -2.85 11.80 -14.92
CA ILE A 69 -1.42 11.83 -15.26
C ILE A 69 -1.04 10.58 -16.07
N THR A 70 -1.48 9.39 -15.64
CA THR A 70 -1.21 8.14 -16.37
C THR A 70 -1.85 8.12 -17.74
N MET A 71 -3.11 8.57 -17.86
CA MET A 71 -3.78 8.74 -19.15
C MET A 71 -3.00 9.69 -20.08
N ARG A 72 -2.53 10.84 -19.57
CA ARG A 72 -1.71 11.77 -20.37
C ARG A 72 -0.38 11.17 -20.79
N LYS A 73 0.26 10.35 -19.95
CA LYS A 73 1.50 9.65 -20.30
C LYS A 73 1.26 8.61 -21.40
N LEU A 74 0.24 7.77 -21.23
CA LEU A 74 -0.14 6.76 -22.23
C LEU A 74 -0.52 7.40 -23.56
N GLN A 75 -1.27 8.51 -23.55
CA GLN A 75 -1.62 9.22 -24.78
C GLN A 75 -0.36 9.69 -25.54
N LYS A 76 0.61 10.28 -24.83
CA LYS A 76 1.88 10.70 -25.45
C LYS A 76 2.67 9.52 -26.01
N GLU A 77 2.67 8.38 -25.32
CA GLU A 77 3.34 7.17 -25.79
C GLU A 77 2.67 6.61 -27.05
N VAL A 78 1.34 6.59 -27.09
CA VAL A 78 0.57 6.20 -28.29
C VAL A 78 0.89 7.13 -29.46
N ASP A 79 0.93 8.45 -29.24
CA ASP A 79 1.25 9.41 -30.29
C ASP A 79 2.69 9.25 -30.81
N LEU A 80 3.64 8.97 -29.91
CA LEU A 80 5.02 8.68 -30.27
C LEU A 80 5.13 7.40 -31.10
N LEU A 81 4.50 6.31 -30.67
CA LEU A 81 4.49 5.03 -31.38
C LEU A 81 3.83 5.17 -32.76
N ARG A 82 2.73 5.93 -32.86
CA ARG A 82 2.09 6.24 -34.16
C ARG A 82 3.03 6.99 -35.10
N SER A 83 3.78 7.96 -34.58
CA SER A 83 4.76 8.72 -35.38
C SER A 83 5.92 7.82 -35.85
N GLN A 84 6.43 6.95 -34.97
CA GLN A 84 7.48 5.99 -35.34
C GLN A 84 7.00 4.99 -36.39
N LEU A 85 5.78 4.49 -36.27
CA LEU A 85 5.17 3.57 -37.23
C LEU A 85 5.02 4.22 -38.60
N LEU A 86 4.56 5.47 -38.65
CA LEU A 86 4.48 6.25 -39.90
C LEU A 86 5.87 6.46 -40.53
N SER A 87 6.89 6.74 -39.72
CA SER A 87 8.27 6.89 -40.20
C SER A 87 8.80 5.58 -40.79
N LYS A 88 8.53 4.45 -40.13
CA LYS A 88 8.95 3.13 -40.58
C LYS A 88 8.22 2.70 -41.85
N ASP A 89 6.92 2.95 -41.95
CA ASP A 89 6.16 2.70 -43.18
C ASP A 89 6.71 3.51 -44.37
N ASN A 90 7.07 4.78 -44.16
CA ASN A 90 7.69 5.59 -45.20
C ASN A 90 9.08 5.05 -45.62
N GLU A 91 9.89 4.61 -44.66
CA GLU A 91 11.21 3.99 -44.91
C GLU A 91 11.05 2.69 -45.72
N VAL A 92 10.13 1.81 -45.32
CA VAL A 92 9.81 0.57 -46.05
C VAL A 92 9.32 0.87 -47.46
N ARG A 93 8.43 1.86 -47.63
CA ARG A 93 7.94 2.26 -48.96
C ARG A 93 9.07 2.78 -49.85
N LYS A 94 9.98 3.57 -49.29
CA LYS A 94 11.15 4.10 -50.02
C LYS A 94 12.07 2.97 -50.46
N LEU A 95 12.44 2.07 -49.54
CA LEU A 95 13.28 0.90 -49.85
C LEU A 95 12.61 -0.02 -50.89
N SER A 96 11.30 -0.22 -50.80
CA SER A 96 10.54 -1.01 -51.78
C SER A 96 10.58 -0.37 -53.18
N GLN A 97 10.50 0.97 -53.26
CA GLN A 97 10.60 1.69 -54.52
C GLN A 97 12.02 1.67 -55.09
N GLU A 98 13.05 1.81 -54.25
CA GLU A 98 14.46 1.67 -54.63
C GLU A 98 14.74 0.25 -55.17
N LEU A 99 14.20 -0.79 -54.52
CA LEU A 99 14.31 -2.18 -54.98
C LEU A 99 13.61 -2.40 -56.33
N ALA A 100 12.40 -1.86 -56.51
CA ALA A 100 11.69 -1.96 -57.79
C ALA A 100 12.45 -1.27 -58.94
N ASN A 101 13.04 -0.10 -58.66
CA ASN A 101 13.82 0.66 -59.63
C ASN A 101 15.20 0.05 -59.94
N ALA A 102 15.75 -0.76 -59.03
CA ALA A 102 17.01 -1.47 -59.20
C ALA A 102 16.89 -2.76 -60.04
N THR A 103 15.72 -3.05 -60.60
CA THR A 103 15.52 -4.15 -61.55
C THR A 103 15.56 -3.63 -63.00
N PRO A 104 16.73 -3.52 -63.65
CA PRO A 104 16.76 -3.46 -65.10
C PRO A 104 16.48 -4.86 -65.64
N SER A 105 15.56 -4.97 -66.60
CA SER A 105 15.43 -6.14 -67.47
C SER A 105 16.80 -6.49 -68.04
N ALA A 106 17.40 -7.58 -67.55
CA ALA A 106 18.67 -8.06 -68.08
C ALA A 106 18.44 -8.65 -69.50
N PRO A 107 19.13 -8.16 -70.55
CA PRO A 107 19.23 -8.92 -71.78
C PRO A 107 20.12 -10.12 -71.52
N LEU A 108 19.66 -11.29 -71.97
CA LEU A 108 20.36 -12.56 -71.99
C LEU A 108 21.69 -12.40 -72.77
N ILE A 109 22.79 -12.11 -72.07
CA ILE A 109 24.13 -12.14 -72.64
C ILE A 109 24.76 -13.48 -72.24
N SER A 110 24.76 -14.38 -73.21
CA SER A 110 25.57 -15.59 -73.22
C SER A 110 27.04 -15.20 -73.37
N THR A 111 27.78 -15.15 -72.27
CA THR A 111 29.25 -15.17 -72.29
C THR A 111 29.74 -16.10 -71.18
N THR A 112 30.39 -17.17 -71.62
CA THR A 112 30.94 -18.32 -70.88
C THR A 112 32.11 -17.99 -69.94
N ASP A 113 32.23 -16.74 -69.48
CA ASP A 113 33.22 -16.27 -68.51
C ASP A 113 32.56 -15.80 -67.18
N GLY A 114 31.23 -15.86 -67.07
CA GLY A 114 30.45 -15.39 -65.91
C GLY A 114 30.13 -16.46 -64.86
N ASP A 115 30.52 -17.72 -65.09
CA ASP A 115 30.16 -18.83 -64.20
C ASP A 115 30.94 -18.80 -62.88
N GLU A 116 32.22 -18.42 -62.88
CA GLU A 116 33.03 -18.35 -61.65
C GLU A 116 32.62 -17.21 -60.71
N ASP A 117 32.30 -16.03 -61.25
CA ASP A 117 31.84 -14.88 -60.46
C ASP A 117 30.40 -15.09 -59.96
N SER A 118 29.55 -15.73 -60.77
CA SER A 118 28.21 -16.15 -60.35
C SER A 118 28.28 -17.24 -59.27
N GLU A 119 29.19 -18.21 -59.39
CA GLU A 119 29.40 -19.25 -58.39
C GLU A 119 29.96 -18.67 -57.08
N ALA A 120 30.88 -17.72 -57.15
CA ALA A 120 31.38 -16.98 -55.99
C ALA A 120 30.25 -16.19 -55.30
N GLN A 121 29.41 -15.49 -56.06
CA GLN A 121 28.25 -14.76 -55.55
C GLN A 121 27.21 -15.69 -54.93
N ILE A 122 26.93 -16.83 -55.56
CA ILE A 122 26.04 -17.87 -55.02
C ILE A 122 26.61 -18.43 -53.71
N SER A 123 27.91 -18.71 -53.64
CA SER A 123 28.56 -19.21 -52.42
C SER A 123 28.47 -18.20 -51.27
N PHE A 124 28.64 -16.90 -51.58
CA PHE A 124 28.55 -15.81 -50.61
C PHE A 124 27.12 -15.65 -50.07
N LEU A 125 26.12 -15.68 -50.96
CA LEU A 125 24.72 -15.64 -50.57
C LEU A 125 24.34 -16.85 -49.71
N ASN A 126 24.80 -18.06 -50.08
CA ASN A 126 24.58 -19.27 -49.30
C ASN A 126 25.20 -19.17 -47.90
N SER A 127 26.38 -18.54 -47.77
CA SER A 127 27.02 -18.26 -46.48
C SER A 127 26.18 -17.31 -45.61
N ILE A 128 25.65 -16.23 -46.19
CA ILE A 128 24.78 -15.28 -45.48
C ILE A 128 23.46 -15.95 -45.07
N ILE A 129 22.86 -16.74 -45.97
CA ILE A 129 21.62 -17.47 -45.69
C ILE A 129 21.84 -18.46 -44.54
N ALA A 130 22.95 -19.21 -44.56
CA ALA A 130 23.28 -20.15 -43.49
C ALA A 130 23.56 -19.44 -42.15
N ASP A 131 24.18 -18.26 -42.16
CA ASP A 131 24.39 -17.46 -40.94
C ASP A 131 23.08 -16.87 -40.41
N MET A 132 22.19 -16.43 -41.30
CA MET A 132 20.85 -15.94 -40.92
C MET A 132 19.95 -17.03 -40.38
N GLN A 133 19.97 -18.22 -40.98
CA GLN A 133 19.25 -19.38 -40.46
C GLN A 133 19.76 -19.77 -39.08
N ARG A 134 21.08 -19.88 -38.88
CA ARG A 134 21.67 -20.13 -37.54
C ARG A 134 21.28 -19.08 -36.50
N LYS A 135 21.22 -17.80 -36.87
CA LYS A 135 20.78 -16.73 -35.96
C LYS A 135 19.29 -16.83 -35.65
N ASN A 136 18.44 -17.14 -36.64
CA ASN A 136 17.02 -17.39 -36.41
C ASN A 136 16.82 -18.60 -35.49
N ASP A 137 17.50 -19.72 -35.73
CA ASP A 137 17.40 -20.91 -34.88
C ASP A 137 17.83 -20.61 -33.44
N LYS A 138 18.90 -19.82 -33.26
CA LYS A 138 19.35 -19.37 -31.94
C LYS A 138 18.32 -18.48 -31.24
N LEU A 139 17.65 -17.58 -31.98
CA LEU A 139 16.60 -16.73 -31.44
C LEU A 139 15.35 -17.54 -31.10
N THR A 140 14.95 -18.48 -31.95
CA THR A 140 13.84 -19.41 -31.70
C THR A 140 14.11 -20.27 -30.47
N LEU A 141 15.31 -20.83 -30.32
CA LEU A 141 15.72 -21.57 -29.12
C LEU A 141 15.67 -20.71 -27.85
N ARG A 142 16.09 -19.45 -27.95
CA ARG A 142 16.04 -18.52 -26.81
C ARG A 142 14.60 -18.18 -26.42
N ILE A 143 13.72 -17.98 -27.40
CA ILE A 143 12.29 -17.76 -27.17
C ILE A 143 11.69 -19.00 -26.49
N GLN A 144 11.96 -20.20 -27.03
CA GLN A 144 11.47 -21.45 -26.45
C GLN A 144 11.97 -21.66 -25.00
N ALA A 145 13.24 -21.34 -24.72
CA ALA A 145 13.78 -21.41 -23.36
C ALA A 145 13.09 -20.43 -22.41
N LEU A 146 12.81 -19.19 -22.87
CA LEU A 146 12.08 -18.19 -22.08
C LEU A 146 10.63 -18.61 -21.83
N GLU A 147 9.97 -19.19 -22.83
CA GLU A 147 8.62 -19.75 -22.72
C GLU A 147 8.58 -20.93 -21.75
N GLN A 148 9.58 -21.81 -21.75
CA GLN A 148 9.69 -22.91 -20.78
C GLN A 148 9.91 -22.40 -19.35
N THR A 149 10.77 -21.38 -19.14
CA THR A 149 10.94 -20.76 -17.81
C THR A 149 9.72 -19.94 -17.33
N SER A 150 8.80 -19.60 -18.23
CA SER A 150 7.57 -18.86 -17.90
C SER A 150 6.40 -19.81 -17.56
N ILE A 151 6.47 -21.08 -18.01
CA ILE A 151 5.43 -22.11 -17.78
C ILE A 151 5.65 -22.88 -16.46
N GLU A 152 6.83 -22.79 -15.84
CA GLU A 152 7.02 -23.18 -14.43
C GLU A 152 6.48 -22.08 -13.50
N GLY A 153 5.15 -21.98 -13.44
CA GLY A 153 4.44 -21.18 -12.45
C GLY A 153 4.78 -21.62 -11.00
N PRO A 154 4.61 -20.71 -10.03
CA PRO A 154 5.18 -20.81 -8.69
C PRO A 154 4.43 -21.85 -7.85
N ASN A 155 4.88 -23.11 -7.87
CA ASN A 155 4.39 -24.15 -6.98
C ASN A 155 5.51 -25.03 -6.41
N THR A 156 6.60 -24.39 -5.96
CA THR A 156 7.59 -25.02 -5.07
C THR A 156 7.90 -24.08 -3.91
N SER A 157 6.89 -23.81 -3.09
CA SER A 157 7.08 -23.17 -1.77
C SER A 157 7.60 -24.20 -0.77
N PHE A 158 8.81 -24.73 -0.98
CA PHE A 158 9.57 -25.47 0.04
C PHE A 158 11.06 -25.36 -0.26
N GLU A 159 11.60 -24.15 -0.15
CA GLU A 159 13.04 -23.98 0.02
C GLU A 159 13.29 -23.09 1.23
N PHE A 160 13.82 -23.73 2.27
CA PHE A 160 14.29 -23.20 3.55
C PHE A 160 15.41 -22.17 3.33
N THR A 161 15.09 -21.00 2.82
CA THR A 161 15.97 -19.85 2.89
C THR A 161 15.55 -19.02 4.09
N LYS A 162 16.47 -18.94 5.06
CA LYS A 162 16.45 -18.13 6.28
C LYS A 162 15.63 -16.85 6.10
N ARG A 163 14.32 -16.91 6.34
CA ARG A 163 13.45 -15.73 6.29
C ARG A 163 13.88 -14.88 7.46
N LYS A 164 14.51 -13.74 7.17
CA LYS A 164 14.70 -12.70 8.18
C LYS A 164 13.33 -12.47 8.82
N PRO A 165 13.21 -12.46 10.15
CA PRO A 165 11.93 -12.16 10.79
C PRO A 165 11.41 -10.87 10.16
N ALA A 166 10.12 -10.84 9.83
CA ALA A 166 9.50 -9.67 9.24
C ALA A 166 9.86 -8.44 10.10
N PRO A 167 10.22 -7.30 9.49
CA PRO A 167 10.49 -6.08 10.23
C PRO A 167 9.34 -5.83 11.21
N ARG A 168 9.66 -5.79 12.51
CA ARG A 168 8.65 -5.52 13.55
C ARG A 168 8.18 -4.09 13.37
N VAL A 169 6.88 -3.90 13.17
CA VAL A 169 6.29 -2.57 13.05
C VAL A 169 6.05 -2.03 14.45
N PHE A 170 6.45 -0.79 14.71
CA PHE A 170 6.23 -0.12 15.98
C PHE A 170 5.49 1.18 15.69
N CYS A 171 4.43 1.44 16.45
CA CYS A 171 3.69 2.67 16.33
C CYS A 171 4.14 3.66 17.41
N ASP A 172 4.82 4.73 17.00
CA ASP A 172 5.30 5.80 17.91
C ASP A 172 4.16 6.62 18.54
N ILE A 173 2.92 6.49 18.04
CA ILE A 173 1.75 7.25 18.52
C ILE A 173 1.07 6.54 19.69
N CYS A 174 1.09 5.20 19.73
CA CYS A 174 0.39 4.42 20.76
C CYS A 174 1.27 3.43 21.54
N ASP A 175 2.57 3.37 21.23
CA ASP A 175 3.57 2.48 21.84
C ASP A 175 3.25 0.98 21.72
N GLU A 176 2.49 0.59 20.69
CA GLU A 176 2.15 -0.81 20.42
C GLU A 176 3.04 -1.40 19.32
N PHE A 177 3.45 -2.66 19.50
CA PHE A 177 4.25 -3.41 18.53
C PHE A 177 3.37 -4.32 17.69
N ASP A 178 3.76 -4.50 16.43
CA ASP A 178 3.30 -5.52 15.49
C ASP A 178 1.79 -5.47 15.14
N LEU A 179 1.08 -4.40 15.53
CA LEU A 179 -0.35 -4.23 15.27
C LEU A 179 -0.64 -3.35 14.03
N HIS A 180 0.04 -2.21 13.93
CA HIS A 180 -0.11 -1.25 12.83
C HIS A 180 1.16 -0.42 12.69
N GLU A 181 1.38 0.16 11.52
CA GLU A 181 2.41 1.16 11.31
C GLU A 181 1.97 2.52 11.86
N THR A 182 2.93 3.40 12.16
CA THR A 182 2.63 4.74 12.72
C THR A 182 1.60 5.51 11.89
N GLU A 183 1.62 5.37 10.56
CA GLU A 183 0.70 6.04 9.64
C GLU A 183 -0.75 5.53 9.70
N ASP A 184 -0.97 4.31 10.15
CA ASP A 184 -2.29 3.66 10.27
C ASP A 184 -2.84 3.72 11.71
N CYS A 185 -2.20 4.49 12.60
CA CYS A 185 -2.63 4.54 13.99
C CYS A 185 -4.03 5.12 14.13
N PRO A 186 -5.01 4.38 14.69
CA PRO A 186 -6.37 4.88 14.87
C PRO A 186 -6.46 6.11 15.80
N LYS A 187 -5.40 6.37 16.58
CA LYS A 187 -5.26 7.59 17.41
C LYS A 187 -4.79 8.81 16.61
N GLN A 188 -4.19 8.62 15.42
CA GLN A 188 -3.73 9.70 14.53
C GLN A 188 -4.91 10.56 14.01
N CYS A 189 -6.11 9.97 13.93
CA CYS A 189 -7.35 10.67 13.55
C CYS A 189 -8.13 11.28 14.73
N SER A 190 -7.63 11.17 15.97
CA SER A 190 -8.22 11.92 17.07
C SER A 190 -7.67 13.35 17.04
N ASP A 191 -8.55 14.33 16.94
CA ASP A 191 -8.27 15.78 16.81
C ASP A 191 -7.70 16.39 18.12
N SER A 192 -6.83 15.64 18.80
CA SER A 192 -6.02 16.12 19.91
C SER A 192 -4.59 16.32 19.37
N PRO A 193 -3.93 17.45 19.69
CA PRO A 193 -2.55 17.67 19.29
C PRO A 193 -1.70 16.46 19.66
N PRO A 194 -0.74 16.03 18.82
CA PRO A 194 0.06 14.86 19.13
C PRO A 194 0.71 15.06 20.51
N GLU A 195 0.49 14.12 21.43
CA GLU A 195 1.13 14.13 22.74
C GLU A 195 2.67 14.11 22.63
N SER A 196 3.23 13.87 21.45
CA SER A 196 4.67 13.97 21.18
C SER A 196 5.26 15.38 21.32
N LEU A 197 4.43 16.45 21.30
CA LEU A 197 4.88 17.81 21.63
C LEU A 197 4.79 18.14 23.12
N LYS A 198 4.18 17.25 23.93
CA LYS A 198 4.38 17.28 25.37
C LYS A 198 5.61 16.44 25.63
N HIS A 199 6.76 17.11 25.74
CA HIS A 199 7.80 16.60 26.64
C HIS A 199 7.09 16.11 27.90
N PRO A 200 7.26 14.84 28.31
CA PRO A 200 6.55 14.32 29.46
C PRO A 200 6.87 15.27 30.61
N SER A 201 5.85 16.01 31.05
CA SER A 201 5.88 16.58 32.39
C SER A 201 6.23 15.41 33.30
N ALA A 202 7.21 15.64 34.17
CA ALA A 202 7.89 14.65 34.98
C ALA A 202 6.97 13.99 36.03
N GLU A 203 5.89 13.38 35.59
CA GLU A 203 5.06 12.44 36.32
C GLU A 203 5.61 11.05 35.99
N PRO A 204 6.36 10.42 36.90
CA PRO A 204 6.94 9.11 36.67
C PRO A 204 5.80 8.09 36.65
N ARG A 205 5.28 7.76 35.47
CA ARG A 205 4.67 6.44 35.31
C ARG A 205 5.81 5.44 35.46
N GLU A 206 5.89 4.82 36.64
CA GLU A 206 6.85 3.75 36.93
C GLU A 206 6.70 2.66 35.87
N ARG A 207 7.56 2.71 34.84
CA ARG A 207 7.76 1.59 33.93
C ARG A 207 8.28 0.45 34.79
N LYS A 208 7.44 -0.55 35.06
CA LYS A 208 7.88 -1.80 35.67
C LYS A 208 8.81 -2.49 34.68
N ILE A 209 10.09 -2.17 34.75
CA ILE A 209 11.15 -2.86 34.01
C ILE A 209 11.08 -4.32 34.50
N PRO A 210 10.77 -5.28 33.62
CA PRO A 210 10.84 -6.68 34.00
C PRO A 210 12.26 -6.98 34.47
N PRO A 211 12.46 -7.75 35.55
CA PRO A 211 13.80 -8.12 35.98
C PRO A 211 14.55 -8.77 34.80
N PRO A 212 15.85 -8.46 34.64
CA PRO A 212 16.64 -8.99 33.54
C PRO A 212 16.54 -10.52 33.53
N ARG A 213 16.33 -11.10 32.35
CA ARG A 213 16.32 -12.55 32.21
C ARG A 213 17.68 -13.09 32.64
N LYS A 214 17.68 -14.04 33.58
CA LYS A 214 18.90 -14.75 34.01
C LYS A 214 19.59 -15.38 32.80
N TYR A 215 20.91 -15.26 32.73
CA TYR A 215 21.75 -15.79 31.66
C TYR A 215 22.91 -16.57 32.30
N CYS A 216 23.10 -17.84 31.90
CA CYS A 216 24.25 -18.65 32.35
C CYS A 216 25.38 -18.44 31.34
N GLU A 217 26.47 -17.78 31.75
CA GLU A 217 27.67 -17.62 30.91
C GLU A 217 28.38 -18.96 30.63
N GLY A 218 28.10 -20.01 31.43
CA GLY A 218 28.67 -21.34 31.26
C GLY A 218 28.02 -22.16 30.15
N CYS A 219 26.73 -21.94 29.87
CA CYS A 219 25.96 -22.67 28.85
C CYS A 219 25.44 -21.76 27.73
N GLU A 220 25.70 -20.45 27.81
CA GLU A 220 25.29 -19.42 26.86
C GLU A 220 23.77 -19.38 26.57
N VAL A 221 22.94 -19.75 27.55
CA VAL A 221 21.47 -19.78 27.44
C VAL A 221 20.79 -18.88 28.47
N PHE A 222 19.61 -18.37 28.08
CA PHE A 222 18.72 -17.65 28.99
C PHE A 222 17.85 -18.61 29.79
N GLY A 223 17.72 -18.40 31.10
CA GLY A 223 16.78 -19.13 31.96
C GLY A 223 17.27 -19.43 33.38
N HIS A 224 18.58 -19.43 33.63
CA HIS A 224 19.20 -19.70 34.93
C HIS A 224 20.52 -18.92 35.07
N GLU A 225 21.09 -18.86 36.28
CA GLU A 225 22.39 -18.21 36.55
C GLU A 225 23.57 -19.19 36.52
N LEU A 226 24.79 -18.66 36.45
CA LEU A 226 26.02 -19.45 36.48
C LEU A 226 26.05 -20.31 37.76
N GLY A 227 26.01 -21.64 37.61
CA GLY A 227 25.98 -22.61 38.71
C GLY A 227 24.63 -23.30 38.96
N GLU A 228 23.57 -22.89 38.26
CA GLU A 228 22.28 -23.62 38.20
C GLU A 228 22.12 -24.39 36.88
N CYS A 229 23.19 -24.45 36.09
CA CYS A 229 23.17 -25.07 34.78
C CYS A 229 23.02 -26.60 35.02
N PRO A 230 22.08 -27.28 34.33
CA PRO A 230 21.82 -28.68 34.59
C PRO A 230 23.12 -29.45 34.38
N ASP A 231 23.61 -30.10 35.44
CA ASP A 231 24.75 -31.02 35.34
C ASP A 231 24.34 -32.08 34.32
N ASP A 232 24.87 -31.96 33.10
CA ASP A 232 24.59 -32.87 31.99
C ASP A 232 24.77 -34.30 32.50
N GLU A 233 23.67 -35.02 32.69
CA GLU A 233 23.68 -36.47 32.62
C GLU A 233 23.98 -36.82 31.16
N THR A 234 25.28 -36.84 30.86
CA THR A 234 25.98 -37.91 30.14
C THR A 234 25.06 -38.74 29.24
N TYR A 235 25.22 -38.64 27.91
CA TYR A 235 25.50 -39.76 27.01
C TYR A 235 26.01 -39.29 25.65
#